data_AF-A0A9D4UCY2-F1
#
_entry.id   AF-A0A9D4UCY2-F1
#
_cell.length_a   1.000
_cell.length_b   1.000
_cell.length_c   1.000
_cell.angle_alpha   90.00
_cell.angle_beta   90.00
_cell.angle_gamma   90.00
#
_symmetry.space_group_name_H-M   'P 1'
#
loop_
_entity.id
_entity.type
_entity.pdbx_description
1 polymer ?
#
loop_
_entity_poly.entity_id
_entity_poly.type
_entity_poly.pdbx_seq_one_letter_code
_entity_poly.pdbx_strand_id
1 'polypeptide(L)'
;METLSCAESEKLHGLEGELHRRIIGQEKAVKAVSGAMRRARVGMRDPARPIASFIFCGPTGVGKSELAKALASVYFGSEDSMVRLDMSEFMKRHTVSKLIGAPPGYVGYEESGQLTEAVKRRPFTLCYWTRSRRLTPTCST
;
A
#
# COMPACT_ATOMS: atom_id res chain seq x y z
N MET A 1 18.05 -12.02 -13.91
CA MET A 1 17.61 -12.90 -12.82
C MET A 1 18.15 -12.28 -11.54
N GLU A 2 17.38 -11.38 -10.92
CA GLU A 2 17.83 -10.69 -9.70
C GLU A 2 18.05 -11.73 -8.61
N THR A 3 19.29 -11.83 -8.14
CA THR A 3 19.70 -12.68 -7.03
C THR A 3 18.92 -12.27 -5.78
N LEU A 4 17.96 -13.10 -5.41
CA LEU A 4 17.18 -13.05 -4.18
C LEU A 4 18.11 -12.82 -2.97
N SER A 5 17.97 -11.70 -2.27
CA SER A 5 18.60 -11.52 -0.95
C SER A 5 18.02 -12.54 0.02
N CYS A 6 18.87 -13.40 0.60
CA CYS A 6 18.48 -14.39 1.60
C CYS A 6 17.69 -13.76 2.76
N ALA A 7 18.02 -12.50 3.09
CA ALA A 7 17.36 -11.72 4.13
C ALA A 7 15.87 -11.42 3.84
N GLU A 8 15.47 -11.25 2.58
CA GLU A 8 14.05 -11.06 2.24
C GLU A 8 13.23 -12.34 2.43
N SER A 9 13.83 -13.48 2.08
CA SER A 9 13.19 -14.78 2.24
C SER A 9 13.00 -15.12 3.71
N GLU A 10 13.98 -14.81 4.56
CA GLU A 10 13.87 -14.95 6.02
C GLU A 10 12.76 -14.06 6.60
N LYS A 11 12.70 -12.79 6.20
CA LYS A 11 11.61 -11.87 6.60
C LYS A 11 10.22 -12.41 6.23
N LEU A 12 10.07 -13.00 5.04
CA LEU A 12 8.80 -13.57 4.58
C LEU A 12 8.42 -14.86 5.33
N HIS A 13 9.39 -15.63 5.80
CA HIS A 13 9.17 -16.83 6.58
C HIS A 13 8.56 -16.49 7.96
N GLY A 14 9.11 -15.46 8.63
CA GLY A 14 8.62 -14.98 9.92
C GLY A 14 7.41 -14.02 9.88
N LEU A 15 7.06 -13.51 8.69
CA LEU A 15 6.08 -12.41 8.52
C LEU A 15 4.74 -12.67 9.22
N GLU A 16 4.17 -13.86 9.08
CA GLU A 16 2.86 -14.20 9.64
C GLU A 16 2.88 -14.15 11.17
N GLY A 17 3.92 -14.73 11.79
CA GLY A 17 4.08 -14.73 13.24
C GLY A 17 4.27 -13.33 13.81
N GLU A 18 5.12 -12.51 13.18
CA GLU A 18 5.33 -11.12 13.61
C GLU A 18 4.06 -10.27 13.47
N LEU A 19 3.29 -10.46 12.39
CA LEU A 19 2.00 -9.78 12.24
C LEU A 19 0.98 -10.22 13.30
N HIS A 20 0.94 -11.50 13.66
CA HIS A 20 0.04 -12.02 14.71
C HIS A 20 0.38 -11.50 16.12
N ARG A 21 1.66 -11.21 16.41
CA ARG A 21 2.03 -10.59 17.69
C ARG A 21 1.45 -9.19 17.85
N ARG A 22 1.31 -8.46 16.75
CA ARG A 22 0.84 -7.06 16.75
C ARG A 22 -0.67 -6.93 16.47
N ILE A 23 -1.25 -7.88 15.75
CA ILE A 23 -2.65 -7.87 15.32
C ILE A 23 -3.42 -9.01 15.97
N ILE A 24 -4.33 -8.67 16.88
CA ILE A 24 -5.15 -9.63 17.62
C ILE A 24 -6.48 -9.87 16.86
N GLY A 25 -6.86 -11.14 16.69
CA GLY A 25 -8.17 -11.58 16.17
C GLY A 25 -8.36 -11.56 14.65
N GLN A 26 -7.51 -10.86 13.87
CA GLN A 26 -7.64 -10.76 12.40
C GLN A 26 -6.88 -11.87 11.64
N GLU A 27 -7.03 -13.13 12.06
CA GLU A 27 -6.22 -14.24 11.53
C GLU A 27 -6.35 -14.41 10.01
N LYS A 28 -7.57 -14.30 9.49
CA LYS A 28 -7.82 -14.41 8.05
C LYS A 28 -7.10 -13.33 7.25
N ALA A 29 -7.07 -12.09 7.75
CA ALA A 29 -6.41 -10.98 7.08
C ALA A 29 -4.88 -11.15 7.11
N VAL A 30 -4.32 -11.52 8.27
CA VAL A 30 -2.88 -11.76 8.44
C VAL A 30 -2.40 -12.91 7.54
N LYS A 31 -3.13 -14.02 7.50
CA LYS A 31 -2.82 -15.17 6.64
C LYS A 31 -2.93 -14.84 5.15
N ALA A 32 -3.95 -14.07 4.75
CA ALA A 32 -4.12 -13.63 3.37
C ALA A 32 -2.98 -12.73 2.89
N VAL A 33 -2.58 -11.76 3.73
CA VAL A 33 -1.45 -10.86 3.46
C VAL A 33 -0.15 -11.63 3.36
N SER A 34 0.17 -12.45 4.36
CA SER A 34 1.40 -13.24 4.40
C SER A 34 1.49 -14.22 3.23
N GLY A 35 0.38 -14.87 2.88
CA GLY A 35 0.30 -15.76 1.73
C GLY A 35 0.50 -15.04 0.40
N ALA A 36 -0.08 -13.85 0.22
CA ALA A 36 0.12 -13.06 -1.00
C ALA A 36 1.55 -12.56 -1.15
N MET A 37 2.19 -12.11 -0.06
CA MET A 37 3.60 -11.70 -0.05
C MET A 37 4.54 -12.87 -0.40
N ARG A 38 4.27 -14.07 0.13
CA ARG A 38 5.00 -15.29 -0.24
C ARG A 38 4.79 -15.69 -1.70
N ARG A 39 3.57 -15.55 -2.23
CA ARG A 39 3.29 -15.81 -3.66
C ARG A 39 4.01 -14.81 -4.59
N ALA A 40 4.09 -13.54 -4.19
CA ALA A 40 4.80 -12.53 -4.95
C ALA A 40 6.30 -12.82 -5.10
N ARG A 41 6.87 -13.59 -4.16
CA ARG A 41 8.28 -13.99 -4.14
C ARG A 41 8.61 -15.14 -5.08
N VAL A 42 7.71 -16.11 -5.28
CA VAL A 42 8.01 -17.32 -6.07
C VAL A 42 8.02 -17.08 -7.59
N GLY A 43 8.23 -15.84 -8.03
CA GLY A 43 8.39 -15.50 -9.45
C GLY A 43 7.10 -15.54 -10.28
N MET A 44 5.97 -15.91 -9.69
CA MET A 44 4.64 -15.90 -10.35
C MET A 44 4.02 -14.49 -10.36
N ARG A 45 4.82 -13.46 -10.62
CA ARG A 45 4.34 -12.07 -10.66
C ARG A 45 4.80 -11.38 -11.94
N ASP A 46 3.84 -10.73 -12.58
CA ASP A 46 4.06 -9.76 -13.64
C ASP A 46 4.86 -8.55 -13.09
N PRO A 47 6.04 -8.23 -13.65
CA PRO A 47 6.84 -7.06 -13.26
C PRO A 47 6.07 -5.73 -13.33
N ALA A 48 5.07 -5.63 -14.21
CA ALA A 48 4.24 -4.44 -14.36
C ALA A 48 3.17 -4.28 -13.26
N ARG A 49 3.00 -5.28 -12.39
CA ARG A 49 2.03 -5.26 -11.28
C ARG A 49 2.70 -5.05 -9.94
N PRO A 50 2.04 -4.49 -8.93
CA PRO A 50 2.58 -4.37 -7.57
C PRO A 50 2.82 -5.74 -6.91
N ILE A 51 3.70 -5.78 -5.89
CA ILE A 51 4.04 -7.01 -5.12
C ILE A 51 2.77 -7.70 -4.63
N ALA A 52 1.91 -6.93 -3.97
CA ALA A 52 0.59 -7.35 -3.57
C ALA A 52 -0.34 -6.14 -3.51
N SER A 53 -1.61 -6.36 -3.79
CA SER A 53 -2.66 -5.35 -3.64
C SER A 53 -3.75 -5.92 -2.75
N PHE A 54 -4.15 -5.15 -1.74
CA PHE A 54 -5.13 -5.56 -0.75
C PHE A 54 -6.19 -4.50 -0.57
N ILE A 55 -7.43 -4.94 -0.36
CA ILE A 55 -8.53 -4.08 0.03
C ILE A 55 -9.06 -4.59 1.37
N PHE A 56 -8.93 -3.76 2.41
CA PHE A 56 -9.40 -4.09 3.75
C PHE A 56 -10.79 -3.50 4.00
N CYS A 57 -11.82 -4.35 4.00
CA CYS A 57 -13.22 -3.98 4.28
C CYS A 57 -13.63 -4.32 5.72
N GLY A 58 -14.60 -3.59 6.30
CA GLY A 58 -14.97 -3.68 7.73
C GLY A 58 -15.15 -2.32 8.45
N PRO A 59 -15.65 -2.33 9.71
CA PRO A 59 -15.91 -1.11 10.48
C PRO A 59 -14.61 -0.39 10.88
N THR A 60 -14.72 0.88 11.27
CA THR A 60 -13.58 1.64 11.80
C THR A 60 -13.19 1.10 13.18
N GLY A 61 -11.88 1.09 13.48
CA GLY A 61 -11.37 0.64 14.78
C GLY A 61 -10.97 -0.84 14.87
N VAL A 62 -11.23 -1.66 13.85
CA VAL A 62 -10.90 -3.10 13.86
C VAL A 62 -9.44 -3.44 13.53
N GLY A 63 -8.56 -2.44 13.41
CA GLY A 63 -7.13 -2.65 13.17
C GLY A 63 -6.70 -2.74 11.70
N LYS A 64 -7.51 -2.29 10.73
CA LYS A 64 -7.10 -2.28 9.31
C LYS A 64 -5.87 -1.43 9.02
N SER A 65 -5.84 -0.22 9.58
CA SER A 65 -4.69 0.68 9.45
C SER A 65 -3.50 0.14 10.22
N GLU A 66 -3.76 -0.55 11.34
CA GLU A 66 -2.72 -1.18 12.15
C GLU A 66 -2.05 -2.34 11.39
N LEU A 67 -2.82 -3.14 10.65
CA LEU A 67 -2.26 -4.19 9.81
C LEU A 67 -1.32 -3.65 8.72
N ALA A 68 -1.67 -2.51 8.11
CA ALA A 68 -0.81 -1.86 7.12
C ALA A 68 0.49 -1.32 7.74
N LYS A 69 0.41 -0.69 8.93
CA LYS A 69 1.58 -0.22 9.68
C LYS A 69 2.47 -1.37 10.15
N ALA A 70 1.87 -2.43 10.67
CA ALA A 70 2.57 -3.64 11.09
C ALA A 70 3.33 -4.26 9.89
N LEU A 71 2.69 -4.34 8.72
CA LEU A 71 3.34 -4.82 7.50
C LEU A 71 4.49 -3.89 7.07
N ALA A 72 4.30 -2.57 7.12
CA ALA A 72 5.34 -1.60 6.83
C ALA A 72 6.57 -1.78 7.75
N SER A 73 6.33 -1.88 9.06
CA SER A 73 7.38 -2.10 10.05
C SER A 73 8.12 -3.43 9.87
N VAL A 74 7.39 -4.56 9.73
CA VAL A 74 8.00 -5.89 9.67
C VAL A 74 8.71 -6.15 8.35
N TYR A 75 8.11 -5.76 7.21
CA TYR A 75 8.66 -6.07 5.89
C TYR A 75 9.61 -4.97 5.37
N PHE A 76 9.20 -3.71 5.46
CA PHE A 76 9.97 -2.55 4.96
C PHE A 76 10.89 -1.94 6.03
N GLY A 77 10.81 -2.40 7.29
CA GLY A 77 11.72 -2.02 8.38
C GLY A 77 11.29 -0.76 9.15
N SER A 78 10.34 0.02 8.65
CA SER A 78 9.80 1.19 9.35
C SER A 78 8.36 1.49 8.90
N GLU A 79 7.54 1.98 9.82
CA GLU A 79 6.20 2.50 9.50
C GLU A 79 6.25 3.72 8.59
N ASP A 80 7.32 4.52 8.66
CA ASP A 80 7.51 5.72 7.84
C ASP A 80 7.84 5.39 6.37
N SER A 81 8.14 4.12 6.10
CA SER A 81 8.31 3.63 4.73
C SER A 81 6.98 3.47 4.00
N MET A 82 5.86 3.64 4.70
CA MET A 82 4.52 3.64 4.14
C MET A 82 4.14 5.02 3.60
N VAL A 83 3.80 5.09 2.31
CA VAL A 83 3.17 6.27 1.72
C VAL A 83 1.69 6.25 2.09
N ARG A 84 1.30 7.14 3.00
CA ARG A 84 -0.09 7.29 3.42
C ARG A 84 -0.79 8.35 2.58
N LEU A 85 -1.91 7.98 1.96
CA LEU A 85 -2.72 8.87 1.16
C LEU A 85 -4.13 8.97 1.74
N ASP A 86 -4.58 10.21 1.98
CA ASP A 86 -5.93 10.46 2.47
C ASP A 86 -6.92 10.60 1.31
N MET A 87 -7.76 9.58 1.06
CA MET A 87 -8.78 9.67 0.00
C MET A 87 -9.74 10.84 0.17
N SER A 88 -9.90 11.38 1.39
CA SER A 88 -10.77 12.54 1.65
C SER A 88 -10.24 13.80 0.96
N GLU A 89 -8.93 13.91 0.78
CA GLU A 89 -8.29 15.04 0.09
C GLU A 89 -8.45 14.95 -1.43
N PHE A 90 -8.48 13.72 -1.97
CA PHE A 90 -8.50 13.45 -3.41
C PHE A 90 -9.90 13.29 -4.01
N MET A 91 -10.97 13.64 -3.29
CA MET A 91 -12.34 13.47 -3.78
C MET A 91 -12.72 14.42 -4.93
N LYS A 92 -12.00 15.52 -5.12
CA LYS A 92 -12.32 16.51 -6.17
C LYS A 92 -11.48 16.24 -7.42
N ARG A 93 -12.08 16.41 -8.60
CA ARG A 93 -11.43 16.17 -9.91
C ARG A 93 -10.09 16.91 -10.09
N HIS A 94 -9.98 18.13 -9.56
CA HIS A 94 -8.76 18.93 -9.65
C HIS A 94 -7.66 18.55 -8.64
N THR A 95 -8.00 17.80 -7.58
CA THR A 95 -7.00 17.35 -6.59
C THR A 95 -6.29 16.08 -7.03
N VAL A 96 -6.87 15.33 -7.98
CA VAL A 96 -6.23 14.13 -8.57
C VAL A 96 -4.93 14.49 -9.29
N SER A 97 -4.87 15.67 -9.94
CA SER A 97 -3.63 16.15 -10.57
C SER A 97 -2.49 16.34 -9.57
N LYS A 98 -2.76 16.65 -8.30
CA LYS A 98 -1.72 16.75 -7.26
C LYS A 98 -1.14 15.39 -6.85
N LEU A 99 -1.94 14.33 -6.98
CA LEU A 99 -1.51 12.98 -6.63
C LEU A 99 -0.55 12.40 -7.68
N ILE A 100 -0.89 12.55 -8.96
CA ILE A 100 -0.19 11.90 -10.07
C ILE A 100 0.80 12.84 -10.76
N GLY A 101 0.50 14.15 -10.74
CA GLY A 101 1.15 15.19 -11.53
C GLY A 101 0.13 15.80 -12.51
N ALA A 102 0.28 17.09 -12.81
CA ALA A 102 -0.53 17.71 -13.85
C ALA A 102 -0.11 17.15 -15.23
N PRO A 103 -1.00 17.11 -16.24
CA PRO A 103 -0.62 16.77 -17.61
C PRO A 103 0.17 17.91 -18.27
N PRO A 104 0.94 17.63 -19.35
CA PRO A 104 1.72 18.65 -20.06
C PRO A 104 0.82 19.79 -20.54
N GLY A 105 1.24 21.03 -20.27
CA GLY A 105 0.47 22.24 -20.59
C GLY A 105 -0.45 22.77 -19.48
N TYR A 106 -0.48 22.12 -18.31
CA TYR A 106 -1.20 22.61 -17.12
C TYR A 106 -0.25 23.19 -16.06
N VAL A 107 -0.74 24.17 -15.29
CA VAL A 107 0.00 24.72 -14.14
C VAL A 107 0.29 23.59 -13.14
N GLY A 108 1.58 23.42 -12.78
CA GLY A 108 2.05 22.32 -11.94
C GLY A 108 2.50 21.06 -12.70
N TYR A 109 2.72 21.13 -14.02
CA TYR A 109 3.31 20.03 -14.80
C TYR A 109 4.74 19.67 -14.35
N GLU A 110 5.52 20.67 -13.95
CA GLU A 110 6.88 20.46 -13.41
C GLU A 110 6.86 19.92 -11.97
N GLU A 111 5.74 20.09 -11.25
CA GLU A 111 5.53 19.47 -9.95
C GLU A 111 5.12 18.01 -10.15
N SER A 112 6.09 17.11 -9.93
CA SER A 112 5.80 15.68 -9.93
C SER A 112 4.85 15.35 -8.77
N GLY A 113 3.79 14.58 -9.06
CA GLY A 113 2.73 14.30 -8.11
C GLY A 113 3.21 13.62 -6.83
N GLN A 114 2.47 13.81 -5.73
CA GLN A 114 2.85 13.30 -4.42
C GLN A 114 3.13 11.79 -4.41
N LEU A 115 2.32 11.00 -5.13
CA LEU A 115 2.51 9.55 -5.24
C LEU A 115 3.63 9.20 -6.21
N THR A 116 3.69 9.87 -7.37
CA THR A 116 4.69 9.58 -8.40
C THR A 116 6.10 9.90 -7.89
N GLU A 117 6.29 11.00 -7.17
CA GLU A 117 7.57 11.30 -6.51
C GLU A 117 7.92 10.31 -5.40
N ALA A 118 6.96 9.97 -4.54
CA ALA A 118 7.21 9.06 -3.43
C ALA A 118 7.66 7.67 -3.94
N VAL A 119 6.99 7.15 -4.97
CA VAL A 119 7.34 5.86 -5.60
C VAL A 119 8.63 5.97 -6.40
N LYS A 120 8.89 7.09 -7.09
CA LYS A 120 10.15 7.32 -7.83
C LYS A 120 11.36 7.36 -6.91
N ARG A 121 11.24 7.98 -5.73
CA ARG A 121 12.30 8.03 -4.71
C ARG A 121 12.51 6.67 -4.04
N ARG A 122 11.44 5.92 -3.81
CA ARG A 122 11.45 4.61 -3.14
C ARG A 122 10.50 3.64 -3.85
N PRO A 123 10.98 2.89 -4.86
CA PRO A 123 10.12 1.96 -5.61
C PRO A 123 9.61 0.80 -4.74
N PHE A 124 10.35 0.44 -3.68
CA PHE A 124 9.94 -0.52 -2.67
C PHE A 124 9.26 0.19 -1.49
N THR A 125 7.97 0.51 -1.64
CA THR A 125 7.16 1.17 -0.61
C THR A 125 5.77 0.55 -0.49
N LEU A 126 5.16 0.71 0.69
CA LEU A 126 3.76 0.35 0.92
C LEU A 126 2.88 1.58 0.72
N CYS A 127 2.01 1.57 -0.28
CA CYS A 127 1.01 2.62 -0.46
C CYS A 127 -0.27 2.27 0.30
N TYR A 128 -0.64 3.08 1.30
CA TYR A 128 -1.86 2.90 2.07
C TYR A 128 -2.84 4.03 1.80
N TRP A 129 -4.03 3.67 1.31
CA TRP A 129 -5.14 4.60 1.18
C TRP A 129 -6.09 4.51 2.35
N THR A 130 -6.29 5.64 3.02
CA THR A 130 -7.33 5.73 4.06
C THR A 130 -8.71 5.83 3.41
N ARG A 131 -9.74 5.43 4.16
CA ARG A 131 -11.12 5.56 3.74
C ARG A 131 -11.54 7.03 3.67
N SER A 132 -12.24 7.45 2.62
CA SER A 132 -13.05 8.68 2.66
C SER A 132 -14.38 8.39 3.38
N ARG A 133 -14.76 9.25 4.32
CA ARG A 133 -16.05 9.14 5.03
C ARG A 133 -17.23 9.57 4.15
N ARG A 134 -16.97 10.10 2.95
CA ARG A 134 -17.95 10.52 1.95
C ARG A 134 -17.69 9.78 0.64
N LEU A 135 -18.14 8.55 0.54
CA LEU A 135 -18.49 8.02 -0.77
C LEU A 135 -19.97 8.37 -0.96
N THR A 136 -20.25 9.58 -1.44
CA THR A 136 -21.52 9.79 -2.13
C THR A 136 -21.44 8.93 -3.38
N PRO A 137 -22.32 7.93 -3.57
CA PRO A 137 -22.39 7.23 -4.83
C PRO A 137 -22.92 8.22 -5.86
N THR A 138 -22.03 8.96 -6.53
CA THR A 138 -22.38 9.61 -7.79
C THR A 138 -22.40 8.52 -8.85
N CYS A 139 -23.46 7.71 -8.80
CA CYS A 139 -23.93 6.95 -9.95
C CYS A 139 -24.85 7.91 -10.70
N SER A 140 -24.29 8.68 -11.62
CA SER A 140 -25.08 9.37 -12.65
C SER A 140 -25.26 8.38 -13.79
N THR A 141 -26.48 7.86 -13.91
CA THR A 141 -27.02 7.27 -15.14
C THR A 141 -27.18 8.37 -16.19
#